data_AF-A0A1B1TB50-F1
#
_entry.id   AF-A0A1B1TB50-F1
#
_cell.length_a   1.000
_cell.length_b   1.000
_cell.length_c   1.000
_cell.angle_alpha   90.00
_cell.angle_beta   90.00
_cell.angle_gamma   90.00
#
_symmetry.space_group_name_H-M   'P 1'
#
loop_
_entity.id
_entity.type
_entity.pdbx_description
1 polymer ?
#
loop_
_entity_poly.entity_id
_entity_poly.type
_entity_poly.pdbx_seq_one_letter_code
_entity_poly.pdbx_strand_id
1 'polypeptide(L)'
;MILVLDNCNLLGDAFPLDPSEYLDTDGDTLGNNLDIDDDNDGYNDSIDAFELDPSEWNDTDGDNIGDNFDLFDNDPLEWADSDGDSVGNNADQCVFCSRFKSIRRKFCTSLSNW
;
A
#
# COMPACT_ATOMS: atom_id res chain seq x y z
N MET A 1 2.81 -41.33 -21.87
CA MET A 1 2.06 -40.27 -21.19
C MET A 1 3.07 -39.54 -20.34
N ILE A 2 3.68 -38.50 -20.92
CA ILE A 2 4.70 -37.71 -20.25
C ILE A 2 3.92 -36.70 -19.43
N LEU A 3 3.80 -36.94 -18.13
CA LEU A 3 3.30 -35.94 -17.20
C LEU A 3 4.44 -34.92 -17.08
N VAL A 4 4.22 -33.74 -17.65
CA VAL A 4 5.22 -32.67 -17.64
C VAL A 4 5.49 -32.31 -16.19
N LEU A 5 6.78 -32.31 -15.87
CA LEU A 5 7.36 -31.94 -14.62
C LEU A 5 7.36 -30.42 -14.54
N ASP A 6 6.31 -29.81 -13.99
CA ASP A 6 6.41 -28.41 -13.55
C ASP A 6 7.13 -28.40 -12.21
N ASN A 7 8.47 -28.44 -12.35
CA ASN A 7 9.48 -28.44 -11.31
C ASN A 7 9.62 -27.06 -10.63
N CYS A 8 8.54 -26.50 -10.07
CA CYS A 8 8.63 -25.37 -9.15
C CYS A 8 7.46 -25.34 -8.14
N ASN A 9 7.60 -26.11 -7.04
CA ASN A 9 7.11 -25.77 -5.70
C ASN A 9 5.58 -25.46 -5.51
N LEU A 10 4.79 -26.52 -5.38
CA LEU A 10 3.32 -26.60 -5.17
C LEU A 10 2.71 -25.95 -3.89
N LEU A 11 3.36 -24.98 -3.23
CA LEU A 11 2.86 -24.45 -1.95
C LEU A 11 2.03 -23.15 -2.05
N GLY A 12 1.82 -22.61 -3.26
CA GLY A 12 1.04 -21.38 -3.45
C GLY A 12 0.67 -21.07 -4.89
N ASP A 13 0.67 -22.09 -5.76
CA ASP A 13 0.18 -21.96 -7.14
C ASP A 13 -1.34 -22.23 -7.14
N ALA A 14 -2.13 -21.19 -7.40
CA ALA A 14 -3.58 -21.28 -7.46
C ALA A 14 -4.07 -22.07 -8.68
N PHE A 15 -3.27 -22.16 -9.74
CA PHE A 15 -3.63 -22.81 -10.99
C PHE A 15 -2.58 -23.84 -11.47
N PRO A 16 -2.38 -24.97 -10.75
CA PRO A 16 -1.34 -25.95 -11.09
C PRO A 16 -1.49 -26.68 -12.45
N LEU A 17 -2.61 -26.45 -13.14
CA LEU A 17 -2.90 -27.04 -14.45
C LEU A 17 -2.84 -26.02 -15.59
N ASP A 18 -2.72 -24.73 -15.26
CA ASP A 18 -2.60 -23.64 -16.23
C ASP A 18 -1.23 -22.97 -16.05
N PRO A 19 -0.24 -23.24 -16.90
CA PRO A 19 1.08 -22.65 -16.75
C PRO A 19 1.13 -21.14 -17.06
N SER A 20 0.04 -20.55 -17.57
CA SER A 20 -0.07 -19.10 -17.75
C SER A 20 -0.64 -18.37 -16.55
N GLU A 21 -1.19 -19.09 -15.56
CA GLU A 21 -1.75 -18.51 -14.35
C GLU A 21 -1.05 -19.10 -13.11
N TYR A 22 -0.96 -18.32 -12.04
CA TYR A 22 -0.37 -18.82 -10.79
C TYR A 22 -0.89 -18.11 -9.53
N LEU A 23 -1.34 -16.87 -9.68
CA LEU A 23 -1.90 -16.03 -8.60
C LEU A 23 -3.41 -15.87 -8.80
N ASP A 24 -4.12 -15.83 -7.67
CA ASP A 24 -5.56 -15.59 -7.52
C ASP A 24 -5.68 -14.68 -6.29
N THR A 25 -5.64 -13.36 -6.50
CA THR A 25 -5.50 -12.38 -5.40
C THR A 25 -6.77 -12.28 -4.57
N ASP A 26 -7.94 -12.24 -5.22
CA ASP A 26 -9.24 -12.11 -4.55
C ASP A 26 -9.90 -13.47 -4.19
N GLY A 27 -9.42 -14.57 -4.77
CA GLY A 27 -9.92 -15.91 -4.51
C GLY A 27 -11.20 -16.27 -5.28
N ASP A 28 -11.52 -15.57 -6.37
CA ASP A 28 -12.74 -15.82 -7.16
C ASP A 28 -12.64 -16.97 -8.17
N THR A 29 -11.47 -17.61 -8.24
CA THR A 29 -11.11 -18.72 -9.14
C THR A 29 -10.74 -18.34 -10.57
N LEU A 30 -10.64 -17.04 -10.88
CA LEU A 30 -9.94 -16.52 -12.04
C LEU A 30 -8.50 -16.18 -11.64
N GLY A 31 -7.57 -16.44 -12.55
CA GLY A 31 -6.18 -16.04 -12.32
C GLY A 31 -6.00 -14.59 -12.71
N ASN A 32 -5.07 -13.90 -12.03
CA ASN A 32 -4.84 -12.48 -12.23
C ASN A 32 -4.55 -12.07 -13.69
N ASN A 33 -4.03 -12.95 -14.56
CA ASN A 33 -3.84 -12.54 -15.97
C ASN A 33 -5.14 -12.55 -16.80
N LEU A 34 -6.19 -13.23 -16.32
CA LEU A 34 -7.49 -13.31 -16.95
C LEU A 34 -8.54 -12.45 -16.24
N ASP A 35 -8.40 -12.23 -14.94
CA ASP A 35 -9.24 -11.34 -14.17
C ASP A 35 -9.03 -9.88 -14.62
N ILE A 36 -10.02 -9.04 -14.37
CA ILE A 36 -10.04 -7.62 -14.75
C ILE A 36 -10.15 -6.69 -13.54
N ASP A 37 -10.21 -7.27 -12.34
CA ASP A 37 -10.42 -6.66 -11.02
C ASP A 37 -9.78 -7.61 -9.99
N ASP A 38 -8.46 -7.65 -9.99
CA ASP A 38 -7.61 -8.65 -9.32
C ASP A 38 -7.83 -8.75 -7.80
N ASP A 39 -8.32 -7.70 -7.15
CA ASP A 39 -8.59 -7.66 -5.71
C ASP A 39 -10.09 -7.51 -5.34
N ASN A 40 -10.96 -7.35 -6.34
CA ASN A 40 -12.42 -7.33 -6.23
C ASN A 40 -12.95 -6.22 -5.33
N ASP A 41 -12.30 -5.07 -5.36
CA ASP A 41 -12.74 -3.86 -4.68
C ASP A 41 -13.81 -3.08 -5.47
N GLY A 42 -13.98 -3.45 -6.75
CA GLY A 42 -14.96 -2.91 -7.68
C GLY A 42 -14.38 -1.91 -8.70
N TYR A 43 -13.07 -1.71 -8.73
CA TYR A 43 -12.36 -0.94 -9.74
C TYR A 43 -11.50 -1.87 -10.60
N ASN A 44 -11.69 -1.80 -11.92
CA ASN A 44 -10.89 -2.62 -12.84
C ASN A 44 -9.41 -2.24 -12.79
N ASP A 45 -8.50 -3.22 -12.91
CA ASP A 45 -7.02 -3.01 -12.87
C ASP A 45 -6.57 -1.86 -13.79
N SER A 46 -7.20 -1.72 -14.96
CA SER A 46 -6.86 -0.66 -15.94
C SER A 46 -7.06 0.78 -15.45
N ILE A 47 -7.83 0.97 -14.38
CA ILE A 47 -8.13 2.26 -13.75
C ILE A 47 -7.78 2.27 -12.26
N ASP A 48 -7.23 1.18 -11.74
CA ASP A 48 -6.85 1.01 -10.36
C ASP A 48 -5.34 1.30 -10.20
N ALA A 49 -4.97 2.17 -9.26
CA ALA A 49 -3.57 2.46 -8.96
C ALA A 49 -2.89 1.36 -8.12
N PHE A 50 -3.68 0.54 -7.43
CA PHE A 50 -3.27 -0.51 -6.50
C PHE A 50 -4.01 -1.82 -6.80
N GLU A 51 -3.80 -2.37 -7.99
CA GLU A 51 -4.41 -3.59 -8.57
C GLU A 51 -4.47 -4.85 -7.65
N LEU A 52 -3.84 -4.86 -6.48
CA LEU A 52 -3.81 -6.03 -5.57
C LEU A 52 -4.18 -5.68 -4.12
N ASP A 53 -4.58 -4.43 -3.85
CA ASP A 53 -4.95 -3.96 -2.51
C ASP A 53 -6.44 -3.57 -2.48
N PRO A 54 -7.33 -4.44 -1.95
CA PRO A 54 -8.76 -4.20 -2.00
C PRO A 54 -9.25 -3.05 -1.10
N SER A 55 -8.32 -2.30 -0.51
CA SER A 55 -8.60 -1.11 0.28
C SER A 55 -8.15 0.20 -0.39
N GLU A 56 -7.54 0.17 -1.57
CA GLU A 56 -7.02 1.35 -2.26
C GLU A 56 -7.23 1.21 -3.77
N TRP A 57 -7.69 2.26 -4.44
CA TRP A 57 -7.85 2.26 -5.91
C TRP A 57 -7.33 3.54 -6.59
N ASN A 58 -7.13 4.61 -5.82
CA ASN A 58 -6.79 5.93 -6.34
C ASN A 58 -5.54 6.48 -5.63
N ASP A 59 -4.69 7.14 -6.40
CA ASP A 59 -3.48 7.85 -5.95
C ASP A 59 -3.51 9.25 -6.59
N THR A 60 -4.07 10.22 -5.87
CA THR A 60 -4.40 11.54 -6.44
C THR A 60 -3.14 12.35 -6.78
N ASP A 61 -2.06 12.22 -6.02
CA ASP A 61 -0.84 13.01 -6.20
C ASP A 61 0.37 12.23 -6.75
N GLY A 62 0.25 10.90 -6.86
CA GLY A 62 1.20 10.04 -7.55
C GLY A 62 2.39 9.62 -6.70
N ASP A 63 2.24 9.55 -5.37
CA ASP A 63 3.29 9.16 -4.44
C ASP A 63 3.34 7.66 -4.14
N ASN A 64 2.41 6.88 -4.70
CA ASN A 64 2.18 5.44 -4.50
C ASN A 64 1.67 5.08 -3.09
N ILE A 65 1.03 6.02 -2.40
CA ILE A 65 0.21 5.77 -1.22
C ILE A 65 -1.25 6.03 -1.61
N GLY A 66 -2.14 5.09 -1.31
CA GLY A 66 -3.53 5.21 -1.72
C GLY A 66 -4.28 6.27 -0.92
N ASP A 67 -5.22 6.95 -1.58
CA ASP A 67 -6.00 8.05 -1.00
C ASP A 67 -6.79 7.66 0.26
N ASN A 68 -7.09 6.37 0.51
CA ASN A 68 -7.79 5.99 1.76
C ASN A 68 -6.83 5.96 2.96
N PHE A 69 -5.54 5.75 2.74
CA PHE A 69 -4.49 5.78 3.76
C PHE A 69 -3.79 7.13 3.86
N ASP A 70 -3.63 7.82 2.74
CA ASP A 70 -3.02 9.14 2.68
C ASP A 70 -3.85 10.18 3.48
N LEU A 71 -3.17 11.00 4.28
CA LEU A 71 -3.78 12.11 5.00
C LEU A 71 -3.63 13.45 4.26
N PHE A 72 -2.85 13.47 3.19
CA PHE A 72 -2.49 14.63 2.39
C PHE A 72 -2.48 14.30 0.88
N ASP A 73 -3.60 13.77 0.36
CA ASP A 73 -3.82 13.27 -1.02
C ASP A 73 -3.50 14.24 -2.18
N ASN A 74 -3.00 15.44 -1.89
CA ASN A 74 -2.62 16.46 -2.88
C ASN A 74 -1.16 16.94 -2.70
N ASP A 75 -0.39 16.34 -1.80
CA ASP A 75 1.00 16.65 -1.55
C ASP A 75 1.86 15.37 -1.60
N PRO A 76 2.51 15.08 -2.75
CA PRO A 76 3.20 13.80 -2.98
C PRO A 76 4.50 13.65 -2.17
N LEU A 77 4.73 14.54 -1.20
CA LEU A 77 5.83 14.51 -0.25
C LEU A 77 5.34 14.24 1.17
N GLU A 78 4.05 14.06 1.42
CA GLU A 78 3.47 13.88 2.75
C GLU A 78 2.34 12.86 2.70
N TRP A 79 2.35 11.87 3.59
CA TRP A 79 1.28 10.87 3.65
C TRP A 79 0.75 10.61 5.07
N ALA A 80 1.41 11.16 6.09
CA ALA A 80 1.15 10.85 7.49
C ALA A 80 1.30 12.08 8.39
N ASP A 81 0.44 12.16 9.41
CA ASP A 81 0.47 13.14 10.49
C ASP A 81 0.43 12.40 11.83
N SER A 82 1.60 12.17 12.42
CA SER A 82 1.74 11.33 13.61
C SER A 82 1.28 11.98 14.90
N ASP A 83 1.14 13.31 14.95
CA ASP A 83 0.71 14.02 16.15
C ASP A 83 -0.62 14.78 16.00
N GLY A 84 -1.16 14.83 14.79
CA GLY A 84 -2.47 15.39 14.47
C GLY A 84 -2.49 16.92 14.43
N ASP A 85 -1.35 17.57 14.17
CA ASP A 85 -1.25 19.04 14.10
C ASP A 85 -1.47 19.63 12.69
N SER A 86 -1.80 18.77 11.73
CA SER A 86 -2.03 19.06 10.31
C SER A 86 -0.80 19.50 9.54
N VAL A 87 0.40 19.21 10.05
CA VAL A 87 1.66 19.28 9.30
C VAL A 87 2.12 17.86 9.05
N GLY A 88 2.34 17.51 7.79
CA GLY A 88 2.85 16.18 7.43
C GLY A 88 4.21 15.90 8.06
N ASN A 89 4.47 14.63 8.33
CA ASN A 89 5.65 14.16 9.04
C ASN A 89 6.98 14.60 8.40
N ASN A 90 7.05 14.80 7.07
CA ASN A 90 8.29 15.18 6.39
C ASN A 90 8.58 16.70 6.52
N ALA A 91 7.53 17.52 6.62
CA ALA A 91 7.59 18.95 6.88
C ALA A 91 7.61 19.29 8.39
N ASP A 92 7.20 18.34 9.24
CA ASP A 92 7.19 18.52 10.68
C ASP A 92 8.57 18.24 11.32
N GLN A 93 9.11 19.28 11.94
CA GLN A 93 10.36 19.18 12.70
C GLN A 93 10.20 18.39 14.00
N CYS A 94 8.97 18.17 14.46
CA CYS A 94 8.66 17.51 15.71
C CYS A 94 7.42 16.60 15.61
N VAL A 95 7.55 15.54 14.82
CA VAL A 95 6.59 14.45 14.47
C VAL A 95 5.73 13.86 15.61
N PHE A 96 5.96 14.22 16.88
CA PHE A 96 5.25 13.72 18.06
C PHE A 96 4.77 14.81 19.02
N CYS A 97 4.76 16.10 18.66
CA CYS A 97 4.41 17.19 19.56
C CYS A 97 3.43 18.21 18.95
N SER A 98 2.15 17.89 19.11
CA SER A 98 1.00 18.49 18.43
C SER A 98 0.64 19.95 18.71
N ARG A 99 1.54 20.76 19.29
CA ARG A 99 1.16 22.07 19.83
C ARG A 99 2.22 23.16 19.81
N PHE A 100 3.40 22.96 19.22
CA PHE A 100 4.41 24.01 19.20
C PHE A 100 4.81 24.43 17.80
N LYS A 101 3.92 25.22 17.17
CA LYS A 101 4.33 26.18 16.15
C LYS A 101 5.39 27.12 16.74
N SER A 102 6.64 26.81 16.44
CA SER A 102 7.78 27.72 16.31
C SER A 102 8.48 28.34 17.55
N ILE A 103 7.99 28.35 18.80
CA ILE A 103 8.69 29.15 19.86
C ILE A 103 8.89 28.41 21.21
N ARG A 104 10.12 27.89 21.36
CA ARG A 104 10.90 27.52 22.58
C ARG A 104 10.97 26.04 22.99
N ARG A 105 12.13 25.47 22.63
CA ARG A 105 13.07 24.70 23.49
C ARG A 105 12.57 23.38 24.08
N LYS A 106 13.25 22.33 23.59
CA LYS A 106 13.73 21.15 24.33
C LYS A 106 12.62 20.25 24.84
N PHE A 107 12.29 19.17 24.13
CA PHE A 107 12.08 17.85 24.75
C PHE A 107 12.14 16.67 23.75
N CYS A 108 12.34 16.88 22.45
CA CYS A 108 12.87 15.82 21.56
C CYS A 108 14.40 15.72 21.69
N THR A 109 14.89 15.34 22.88
CA THR A 109 16.18 14.66 23.00
C THR A 109 15.93 13.42 23.84
N SER A 110 16.07 12.25 23.22
CA SER A 110 16.40 10.97 23.86
C SER A 110 16.36 10.99 25.40
N LEU A 111 15.22 10.62 26.00
CA LEU A 111 15.23 10.12 27.37
C LEU A 111 15.78 8.68 27.36
N SER A 112 17.07 8.58 27.03
CA SER A 112 17.92 7.42 27.27
C SER A 112 19.30 7.95 27.57
N ASN A 113 19.48 8.41 28.82
CA ASN A 113 20.73 8.50 29.57
C ASN A 113 20.43 9.33 30.82
N TRP A 114 19.91 8.70 31.88
CA TRP A 114 20.22 8.88 33.30
C TRP A 114 19.51 7.79 34.10
#